data_AF-B7TYM8-F1
#
_entry.id   AF-B7TYM8-F1
#
_cell.length_a   1.000
_cell.length_b   1.000
_cell.length_c   1.000
_cell.angle_alpha   90.00
_cell.angle_beta   90.00
_cell.angle_gamma   90.00
#
_symmetry.space_group_name_H-M   'P 1'
#
loop_
_entity.id
_entity.type
_entity.pdbx_description
1 polymer ?
#
loop_
_entity_poly.entity_id
_entity_poly.type
_entity_poly.pdbx_seq_one_letter_code
_entity_poly.pdbx_strand_id
1 'polypeptide(L)'
;MNHDQDYISSFKEQFFPFALNSMNLKGTQYEGENFYYVPFLKSIDVLFYNSDIMKKIKSELHNDDELNALIDENGIIAFNSGFTWDEMEKICQKMKNIKKDQDFVPLLVDSEANLFFASNESKNVKYPSDRTEIESYFKNQQNKNIIEYFKTNFFDKGYMVTSSLSGEKNSRDLFVEQKVGFFITSTRRIDSVYSPNFNIEMTFMPKFNSETYFKNLLQGSNVNLFYSKDKDEMLASWLFLKHLMSEETYIKLIQEKGGLIIVRKDVVNFFNKQKEEIKSYIKQLKEEINKNLTDKEKVNELGIELLKNKFLINFALPVANAQDYIVFFTNPVFENSSFFRNVINELFLEILTLDLKENELSKRIDYLFHEAYRRMITN
;
A
#
# COMPACT_ATOMS: atom_id res chain seq x y z
N MET A 1 -14.42 19.41 33.30
CA MET A 1 -14.86 18.89 31.99
C MET A 1 -15.24 20.00 30.99
N ASN A 2 -14.91 21.28 31.23
CA ASN A 2 -15.02 22.35 30.21
C ASN A 2 -13.74 22.53 29.37
N HIS A 3 -12.76 21.62 29.49
CA HIS A 3 -11.45 21.68 28.81
C HIS A 3 -11.25 20.59 27.74
N ASP A 4 -12.24 19.72 27.51
CA ASP A 4 -12.15 18.67 26.48
C ASP A 4 -12.33 19.24 25.06
N GLN A 5 -13.09 20.32 24.89
CA GLN A 5 -13.29 20.92 23.55
C GLN A 5 -12.02 21.58 23.00
N ASP A 6 -11.25 22.29 23.84
CA ASP A 6 -9.96 22.86 23.45
C ASP A 6 -8.92 21.77 23.12
N TYR A 7 -8.97 20.64 23.85
CA TYR A 7 -8.11 19.49 23.59
C TYR A 7 -8.45 18.83 22.25
N ILE A 8 -9.73 18.56 21.97
CA ILE A 8 -10.20 17.99 20.70
C ILE A 8 -9.90 18.92 19.53
N SER A 9 -10.06 20.24 19.68
CA SER A 9 -9.77 21.20 18.60
C SER A 9 -8.27 21.24 18.29
N SER A 10 -7.40 21.29 19.31
CA SER A 10 -5.94 21.33 19.12
C SER A 10 -5.39 20.05 18.46
N PHE A 11 -6.01 18.91 18.75
CA PHE A 11 -5.58 17.62 18.23
C PHE A 11 -6.10 17.38 16.81
N LYS A 12 -7.34 17.75 16.51
CA LYS A 12 -7.92 17.67 15.15
C LYS A 12 -7.10 18.46 14.13
N GLU A 13 -6.59 19.63 14.51
CA GLU A 13 -5.79 20.46 13.60
C GLU A 13 -4.43 19.85 13.27
N GLN A 14 -3.87 19.02 14.17
CA GLN A 14 -2.58 18.36 14.00
C GLN A 14 -2.62 17.20 13.01
N PHE A 15 -3.72 16.42 12.98
CA PHE A 15 -3.84 15.30 12.04
C PHE A 15 -4.30 15.77 10.66
N PHE A 16 -3.91 15.01 9.64
CA PHE A 16 -4.53 15.17 8.33
C PHE A 16 -5.96 14.64 8.34
N PRO A 17 -6.90 15.27 7.59
CA PRO A 17 -8.28 14.84 7.53
C PRO A 17 -8.44 13.36 7.15
N PHE A 18 -7.64 12.86 6.20
CA PHE A 18 -7.71 11.47 5.76
C PHE A 18 -7.43 10.45 6.87
N ALA A 19 -6.66 10.84 7.90
CA ALA A 19 -6.20 9.94 8.96
C ALA A 19 -7.16 9.93 10.17
N LEU A 20 -7.72 11.09 10.51
CA LEU A 20 -8.64 11.27 11.63
C LEU A 20 -10.03 11.68 11.09
N ASN A 21 -10.87 10.68 10.85
CA ASN A 21 -12.24 10.87 10.38
C ASN A 21 -13.23 10.76 11.53
N SER A 22 -14.22 11.65 11.55
CA SER A 22 -15.37 11.49 12.43
C SER A 22 -16.25 10.34 11.95
N MET A 23 -16.90 9.65 12.88
CA MET A 23 -17.82 8.54 12.61
C MET A 23 -19.08 8.73 13.43
N ASN A 24 -20.23 8.36 12.88
CA ASN A 24 -21.49 8.34 13.62
C ASN A 24 -21.95 6.89 13.75
N LEU A 25 -21.85 6.34 14.95
CA LEU A 25 -22.35 4.99 15.23
C LEU A 25 -23.87 5.07 15.41
N LYS A 26 -24.61 4.12 14.82
CA LYS A 26 -26.06 4.04 15.01
C LYS A 26 -26.38 3.92 16.51
N GLY A 27 -27.26 4.79 17.02
CA GLY A 27 -27.69 4.80 18.43
C GLY A 27 -26.94 5.76 19.35
N THR A 28 -25.98 6.53 18.85
CA THR A 28 -25.30 7.56 19.67
C THR A 28 -26.14 8.82 19.76
N GLN A 29 -26.44 9.26 20.98
CA GLN A 29 -27.24 10.47 21.26
C GLN A 29 -26.41 11.77 21.26
N TYR A 30 -25.12 11.70 20.93
CA TYR A 30 -24.24 12.87 20.97
C TYR A 30 -24.37 13.71 19.69
N GLU A 31 -24.75 14.98 19.84
CA GLU A 31 -24.78 15.95 18.76
C GLU A 31 -23.37 16.51 18.53
N GLY A 32 -22.73 16.13 17.42
CA GLY A 32 -21.39 16.60 17.04
C GLY A 32 -20.58 15.57 16.24
N GLU A 33 -19.35 15.93 15.88
CA GLU A 33 -18.38 14.97 15.34
C GLU A 33 -17.92 14.01 16.44
N ASN A 34 -18.04 12.70 16.23
CA ASN A 34 -17.56 11.70 17.17
C ASN A 34 -16.30 11.01 16.63
N PHE A 35 -15.28 10.85 17.48
CA PHE A 35 -14.03 10.15 17.16
C PHE A 35 -13.89 8.95 18.11
N TYR A 36 -13.92 7.74 17.55
CA TYR A 36 -13.82 6.49 18.34
C TYR A 36 -12.40 5.90 18.36
N TYR A 37 -11.50 6.52 17.63
CA TYR A 37 -10.12 6.09 17.51
C TYR A 37 -9.20 7.25 17.13
N VAL A 38 -7.92 7.06 17.40
CA VAL A 38 -6.85 7.92 16.89
C VAL A 38 -5.96 7.10 15.95
N PRO A 39 -5.60 7.61 14.76
CA PRO A 39 -4.64 6.92 13.89
C PRO A 39 -3.30 6.76 14.62
N PHE A 40 -2.59 5.65 14.36
CA PHE A 40 -1.28 5.41 14.96
C PHE A 40 -0.25 4.95 13.92
N LEU A 41 -0.03 3.64 13.77
CA LEU A 41 0.93 3.11 12.80
C LEU A 41 0.23 2.87 11.47
N LYS A 42 0.15 3.91 10.64
CA LYS A 42 -0.48 3.83 9.31
C LYS A 42 0.50 3.47 8.21
N SER A 43 0.02 2.66 7.27
CA SER A 43 0.77 2.16 6.12
C SER A 43 -0.16 2.01 4.92
N ILE A 44 0.44 1.86 3.75
CA ILE A 44 -0.27 1.66 2.49
C ILE A 44 0.43 0.58 1.68
N ASP A 45 -0.20 0.11 0.61
CA ASP A 45 0.46 -0.75 -0.36
C ASP A 45 1.11 0.10 -1.46
N VAL A 46 2.35 -0.25 -1.79
CA VAL A 46 3.18 0.40 -2.81
C VAL A 46 3.80 -0.64 -3.71
N LEU A 47 4.30 -0.19 -4.85
CA LEU A 47 5.09 -0.98 -5.77
C LEU A 47 6.57 -0.75 -5.49
N PHE A 48 7.24 -1.72 -4.88
CA PHE A 48 8.70 -1.75 -4.82
C PHE A 48 9.27 -2.30 -6.12
N TYR A 49 10.39 -1.75 -6.57
CA TYR A 49 10.99 -2.20 -7.82
C TYR A 49 12.50 -1.98 -7.88
N ASN A 50 13.12 -2.74 -8.76
CA ASN A 50 14.53 -2.63 -9.08
C ASN A 50 14.75 -1.53 -10.13
N SER A 51 15.31 -0.39 -9.75
CA SER A 51 15.56 0.72 -10.68
C SER A 51 16.60 0.38 -11.73
N ASP A 52 17.50 -0.57 -11.47
CA ASP A 52 18.52 -0.97 -12.44
C ASP A 52 17.91 -1.80 -13.59
N ILE A 53 16.82 -2.53 -13.35
CA ILE A 53 16.00 -3.13 -14.42
C ILE A 53 15.26 -2.03 -15.19
N MET A 54 14.70 -1.02 -14.50
CA MET A 54 14.01 0.10 -15.14
C MET A 54 14.94 0.90 -16.06
N LYS A 55 16.19 1.14 -15.65
CA LYS A 55 17.21 1.78 -16.51
C LYS A 55 17.47 0.99 -17.79
N LYS A 56 17.52 -0.35 -17.70
CA LYS A 56 17.70 -1.21 -18.89
C LYS A 56 16.49 -1.08 -19.82
N ILE A 57 15.29 -1.12 -19.27
CA ILE A 57 14.06 -0.89 -20.06
C ILE A 57 14.12 0.47 -20.73
N LYS A 58 14.41 1.54 -19.98
CA LYS A 58 14.55 2.91 -20.48
C LYS A 58 15.55 3.00 -21.64
N SER A 59 16.69 2.32 -21.55
CA SER A 59 17.70 2.31 -22.62
C SER A 59 17.26 1.58 -23.90
N GLU A 60 16.24 0.72 -23.81
CA GLU A 60 15.65 0.01 -24.94
C GLU A 60 14.35 0.69 -25.44
N LEU A 61 13.94 1.80 -24.82
CA LEU A 61 12.79 2.57 -25.30
C LEU A 61 13.19 3.47 -26.47
N HIS A 62 12.31 3.56 -27.46
CA HIS A 62 12.40 4.57 -28.52
C HIS A 62 11.70 5.86 -28.09
N ASN A 63 11.99 6.98 -28.78
CA ASN A 63 11.49 8.30 -28.36
C ASN A 63 9.96 8.43 -28.39
N ASP A 64 9.30 7.66 -29.24
CA ASP A 64 7.85 7.58 -29.42
C ASP A 64 7.17 6.54 -28.52
N ASP A 65 7.93 5.77 -27.74
CA ASP A 65 7.36 4.84 -26.76
C ASP A 65 6.65 5.62 -25.64
N GLU A 66 5.39 5.28 -25.37
CA GLU A 66 4.58 5.85 -24.29
C GLU A 66 5.28 5.77 -22.92
N LEU A 67 6.03 4.68 -22.68
CA LEU A 67 6.79 4.46 -21.45
C LEU A 67 7.96 5.45 -21.27
N ASN A 68 8.37 6.15 -22.32
CA ASN A 68 9.56 7.00 -22.29
C ASN A 68 9.37 8.21 -21.37
N ALA A 69 8.14 8.71 -21.23
CA ALA A 69 7.80 9.77 -20.27
C ALA A 69 7.61 9.25 -18.83
N LEU A 70 7.30 7.96 -18.68
CA LEU A 70 7.00 7.32 -17.40
C LEU A 70 8.26 7.01 -16.57
N ILE A 71 9.33 6.57 -17.24
CA ILE A 71 10.58 6.14 -16.60
C ILE A 71 11.68 7.18 -16.93
N ASP A 72 12.33 7.71 -15.91
CA ASP A 72 13.47 8.63 -16.10
C ASP A 72 14.80 7.89 -16.39
N GLU A 73 15.86 8.63 -16.71
CA GLU A 73 17.20 8.07 -17.00
C GLU A 73 17.83 7.31 -15.81
N ASN A 74 17.34 7.57 -14.60
CA ASN A 74 17.76 6.86 -13.39
C ASN A 74 16.88 5.64 -13.08
N GLY A 75 15.96 5.29 -13.98
CA GLY A 75 15.01 4.21 -13.78
C GLY A 75 13.94 4.53 -12.73
N ILE A 76 13.65 5.81 -12.48
CA ILE A 76 12.64 6.24 -11.51
C ILE A 76 11.29 6.40 -12.20
N ILE A 77 10.25 5.83 -11.59
CA ILE A 77 8.85 6.09 -11.92
C ILE A 77 8.32 7.07 -10.87
N ALA A 78 8.01 8.30 -11.27
CA ALA A 78 7.53 9.30 -10.34
C ALA A 78 6.20 8.86 -9.69
N PHE A 79 6.03 9.10 -8.38
CA PHE A 79 4.82 8.69 -7.67
C PHE A 79 3.55 9.34 -8.25
N ASN A 80 3.67 10.53 -8.84
CA ASN A 80 2.57 11.28 -9.44
C ASN A 80 2.47 11.12 -10.96
N SER A 81 3.17 10.14 -11.56
CA SER A 81 3.26 9.95 -13.02
C SER A 81 1.94 9.60 -13.71
N GLY A 82 0.95 9.14 -12.94
CA GLY A 82 -0.26 8.55 -13.50
C GLY A 82 -0.05 7.15 -14.07
N PHE A 83 0.94 6.41 -13.58
CA PHE A 83 1.25 5.04 -13.98
C PHE A 83 0.01 4.12 -13.99
N THR A 84 -0.26 3.49 -15.13
CA THR A 84 -1.45 2.66 -15.39
C THR A 84 -1.14 1.16 -15.49
N TRP A 85 -2.17 0.32 -15.34
CA TRP A 85 -2.02 -1.13 -15.52
C TRP A 85 -1.65 -1.53 -16.95
N ASP A 86 -2.06 -0.77 -17.97
CA ASP A 86 -1.69 -1.05 -19.35
C ASP A 86 -0.20 -0.76 -19.60
N GLU A 87 0.34 0.30 -19.01
CA GLU A 87 1.78 0.56 -19.01
C GLU A 87 2.54 -0.52 -18.22
N MET A 88 2.00 -0.96 -17.09
CA MET A 88 2.57 -2.06 -16.30
C MET A 88 2.66 -3.35 -17.11
N GLU A 89 1.64 -3.70 -17.90
CA GLU A 89 1.68 -4.86 -18.79
C GLU A 89 2.82 -4.75 -19.81
N LYS A 90 2.96 -3.58 -20.46
CA LYS A 90 4.05 -3.31 -21.42
C LYS A 90 5.43 -3.42 -20.77
N ILE A 91 5.58 -2.91 -19.55
CA ILE A 91 6.83 -3.04 -18.78
C ILE A 91 7.09 -4.52 -18.46
N CYS A 92 6.08 -5.28 -18.03
CA CYS A 92 6.23 -6.72 -17.74
C CYS A 92 6.70 -7.50 -18.97
N GLN A 93 6.15 -7.19 -20.15
CA GLN A 93 6.58 -7.78 -21.42
C GLN A 93 8.05 -7.45 -21.71
N LYS A 94 8.46 -6.17 -21.62
CA LYS A 94 9.87 -5.77 -21.81
C LYS A 94 10.80 -6.42 -20.78
N MET A 95 10.36 -6.54 -19.52
CA MET A 95 11.12 -7.25 -18.48
C MET A 95 11.38 -8.71 -18.85
N LYS A 96 10.38 -9.46 -19.32
CA LYS A 96 10.56 -10.86 -19.77
C LYS A 96 11.55 -10.98 -20.93
N ASN A 97 11.58 -9.99 -21.83
CA ASN A 97 12.53 -9.97 -22.94
C ASN A 97 13.98 -9.76 -22.47
N ILE A 98 14.18 -8.89 -21.46
CA ILE A 98 15.48 -8.60 -20.84
C ILE A 98 15.95 -9.75 -19.94
N LYS A 99 15.04 -10.27 -19.10
CA LYS A 99 15.27 -11.35 -18.13
C LYS A 99 14.74 -12.66 -18.69
N LYS A 100 15.58 -13.36 -19.46
CA LYS A 100 15.27 -14.66 -20.08
C LYS A 100 15.32 -15.86 -19.13
N ASP A 101 15.41 -15.62 -17.83
CA ASP A 101 15.34 -16.67 -16.82
C ASP A 101 13.90 -17.24 -16.80
N GLN A 102 13.78 -18.57 -16.85
CA GLN A 102 12.47 -19.24 -16.90
C GLN A 102 11.67 -19.02 -15.61
N ASP A 103 12.36 -18.88 -14.48
CA ASP A 103 11.73 -18.73 -13.16
C ASP A 103 11.43 -17.26 -12.81
N PHE A 104 11.86 -16.31 -13.63
CA PHE A 104 11.64 -14.89 -13.38
C PHE A 104 10.19 -14.49 -13.67
N VAL A 105 9.48 -13.90 -12.70
CA VAL A 105 8.13 -13.36 -12.87
C VAL A 105 8.16 -11.83 -12.67
N PRO A 106 7.76 -11.01 -13.66
CA PRO A 106 7.85 -9.56 -13.55
C PRO A 106 7.22 -8.96 -12.29
N LEU A 107 6.04 -9.41 -11.88
CA LEU A 107 5.24 -8.83 -10.81
C LEU A 107 4.88 -9.85 -9.73
N LEU A 108 5.21 -9.52 -8.49
CA LEU A 108 4.73 -10.20 -7.30
C LEU A 108 3.70 -9.36 -6.56
N VAL A 109 2.60 -9.99 -6.13
CA VAL A 109 1.54 -9.34 -5.32
C VAL A 109 1.44 -10.03 -3.96
N ASP A 110 1.52 -9.27 -2.87
CA ASP A 110 1.48 -9.80 -1.50
C ASP A 110 0.08 -10.07 -0.97
N SER A 111 -0.91 -9.31 -1.44
CA SER A 111 -2.29 -9.34 -0.93
C SER A 111 -3.28 -9.19 -2.07
N GLU A 112 -3.89 -10.31 -2.47
CA GLU A 112 -4.86 -10.37 -3.57
C GLU A 112 -6.10 -9.54 -3.25
N ALA A 113 -6.58 -9.62 -2.01
CA ALA A 113 -7.69 -8.79 -1.54
C ALA A 113 -7.37 -7.28 -1.62
N ASN A 114 -6.17 -6.83 -1.23
CA ASN A 114 -5.81 -5.41 -1.34
C ASN A 114 -5.71 -4.97 -2.81
N LEU A 115 -5.09 -5.79 -3.66
CA LEU A 115 -5.03 -5.53 -5.09
C LEU A 115 -6.43 -5.35 -5.67
N PHE A 116 -7.35 -6.24 -5.32
CA PHE A 116 -8.73 -6.18 -5.75
C PHE A 116 -9.44 -4.90 -5.27
N PHE A 117 -9.38 -4.59 -3.97
CA PHE A 117 -10.06 -3.40 -3.43
C PHE A 117 -9.50 -2.09 -3.97
N ALA A 118 -8.18 -1.96 -4.07
CA ALA A 118 -7.53 -0.78 -4.65
C ALA A 118 -7.92 -0.60 -6.14
N SER A 119 -7.98 -1.72 -6.87
CA SER A 119 -8.41 -1.72 -8.28
C SER A 119 -9.87 -1.30 -8.44
N ASN A 120 -10.77 -1.82 -7.59
CA ASN A 120 -12.19 -1.45 -7.59
C ASN A 120 -12.40 0.02 -7.28
N GLU A 121 -11.70 0.54 -6.26
CA GLU A 121 -11.77 1.97 -5.92
C GLU A 121 -11.26 2.85 -7.06
N SER A 122 -10.22 2.45 -7.79
CA SER A 122 -9.78 3.15 -9.01
C SER A 122 -10.81 3.09 -10.15
N LYS A 123 -11.80 2.21 -10.10
CA LYS A 123 -12.96 2.22 -11.02
C LYS A 123 -14.21 2.82 -10.40
N ASN A 124 -14.08 3.50 -9.27
CA ASN A 124 -15.19 4.09 -8.50
C ASN A 124 -16.21 3.06 -7.99
N VAL A 125 -15.80 1.79 -7.83
CA VAL A 125 -16.60 0.75 -7.19
C VAL A 125 -16.29 0.73 -5.70
N LYS A 126 -17.25 1.21 -4.90
CA LYS A 126 -17.10 1.33 -3.45
C LYS A 126 -17.14 -0.02 -2.75
N TYR A 127 -16.30 -0.18 -1.73
CA TYR A 127 -16.36 -1.30 -0.80
C TYR A 127 -17.71 -1.29 -0.01
N PRO A 128 -18.33 -2.45 0.28
CA PRO A 128 -19.59 -2.50 1.02
C PRO A 128 -19.47 -1.85 2.40
N SER A 129 -20.37 -0.94 2.74
CA SER A 129 -20.39 -0.26 4.02
C SER A 129 -21.19 -1.01 5.09
N ASP A 130 -22.11 -1.88 4.68
CA ASP A 130 -22.85 -2.78 5.55
C ASP A 130 -23.28 -4.08 4.82
N ARG A 131 -23.97 -4.97 5.55
CA ARG A 131 -24.41 -6.28 5.01
C ARG A 131 -25.41 -6.16 3.86
N THR A 132 -26.17 -5.08 3.77
CA THR A 132 -27.21 -4.91 2.73
C THR A 132 -26.60 -4.63 1.36
N GLU A 133 -25.37 -4.11 1.33
CA GLU A 133 -24.63 -3.81 0.09
C GLU A 133 -23.83 -5.01 -0.46
N ILE A 134 -23.74 -6.12 0.29
CA ILE A 134 -22.93 -7.29 -0.12
C ILE A 134 -23.46 -7.91 -1.43
N GLU A 135 -24.79 -8.06 -1.56
CA GLU A 135 -25.38 -8.68 -2.74
C GLU A 135 -25.10 -7.86 -4.01
N SER A 136 -25.30 -6.55 -3.95
CA SER A 136 -25.04 -5.66 -5.09
C SER A 136 -23.55 -5.66 -5.45
N TYR A 137 -22.66 -5.77 -4.47
CA TYR A 137 -21.23 -5.87 -4.68
C TYR A 137 -20.83 -7.13 -5.46
N PHE A 138 -21.35 -8.31 -5.10
CA PHE A 138 -21.05 -9.55 -5.85
C PHE A 138 -21.73 -9.60 -7.22
N LYS A 139 -22.87 -8.93 -7.40
CA LYS A 139 -23.54 -8.82 -8.71
C LYS A 139 -22.88 -7.79 -9.65
N ASN A 140 -22.02 -6.91 -9.13
CA ASN A 140 -21.41 -5.85 -9.91
C ASN A 140 -20.46 -6.40 -10.99
N GLN A 141 -20.73 -6.07 -12.26
CA GLN A 141 -19.93 -6.56 -13.38
C GLN A 141 -18.49 -6.02 -13.38
N GLN A 142 -18.26 -4.80 -12.90
CA GLN A 142 -16.92 -4.21 -12.85
C GLN A 142 -16.00 -4.97 -11.89
N ASN A 143 -16.54 -5.46 -10.77
CA ASN A 143 -15.80 -6.32 -9.83
C ASN A 143 -15.34 -7.61 -10.51
N LYS A 144 -16.22 -8.27 -11.27
CA LYS A 144 -15.89 -9.49 -12.01
C LYS A 144 -14.82 -9.23 -13.07
N ASN A 145 -14.99 -8.15 -13.83
CA ASN A 145 -14.05 -7.77 -14.90
C ASN A 145 -12.65 -7.44 -14.37
N ILE A 146 -12.51 -6.99 -13.12
CA ILE A 146 -11.19 -6.71 -12.53
C ILE A 146 -10.40 -7.99 -12.28
N ILE A 147 -11.02 -9.04 -11.73
CA ILE A 147 -10.32 -10.32 -11.52
C ILE A 147 -10.02 -10.97 -12.87
N GLU A 148 -10.96 -10.93 -13.80
CA GLU A 148 -10.75 -11.40 -15.18
C GLU A 148 -9.59 -10.69 -15.87
N TYR A 149 -9.45 -9.37 -15.69
CA TYR A 149 -8.33 -8.59 -16.21
C TYR A 149 -6.98 -9.09 -15.67
N PHE A 150 -6.85 -9.25 -14.35
CA PHE A 150 -5.60 -9.72 -13.76
C PHE A 150 -5.29 -11.16 -14.14
N LYS A 151 -6.30 -12.01 -14.28
CA LYS A 151 -6.11 -13.35 -14.81
C LYS A 151 -5.56 -13.31 -16.23
N THR A 152 -6.27 -12.68 -17.15
CA THR A 152 -6.01 -12.77 -18.59
C THR A 152 -4.80 -11.96 -19.04
N ASN A 153 -4.58 -10.79 -18.45
CA ASN A 153 -3.52 -9.86 -18.87
C ASN A 153 -2.23 -9.98 -18.07
N PHE A 154 -2.27 -10.65 -16.93
CA PHE A 154 -1.10 -10.75 -16.04
C PHE A 154 -0.74 -12.18 -15.69
N PHE A 155 -1.67 -12.92 -15.07
CA PHE A 155 -1.38 -14.26 -14.57
C PHE A 155 -1.17 -15.26 -15.70
N ASP A 156 -2.10 -15.37 -16.64
CA ASP A 156 -2.04 -16.32 -17.76
C ASP A 156 -0.87 -16.02 -18.73
N LYS A 157 -0.41 -14.76 -18.77
CA LYS A 157 0.77 -14.34 -19.54
C LYS A 157 2.09 -14.58 -18.79
N GLY A 158 2.05 -15.09 -17.55
CA GLY A 158 3.22 -15.30 -16.71
C GLY A 158 3.92 -14.00 -16.27
N TYR A 159 3.19 -12.88 -16.28
CA TYR A 159 3.67 -11.58 -15.84
C TYR A 159 3.51 -11.35 -14.35
N MET A 160 2.51 -12.00 -13.74
CA MET A 160 2.22 -11.85 -12.33
C MET A 160 2.13 -13.20 -11.62
N VAL A 161 2.62 -13.23 -10.39
CA VAL A 161 2.33 -14.27 -9.40
C VAL A 161 1.90 -13.62 -8.10
N THR A 162 1.13 -14.33 -7.28
CA THR A 162 0.75 -13.86 -5.95
C THR A 162 1.53 -14.62 -4.89
N SER A 163 1.62 -14.08 -3.69
CA SER A 163 2.35 -14.72 -2.60
C SER A 163 1.73 -16.06 -2.19
N SER A 164 0.40 -16.20 -2.34
CA SER A 164 -0.29 -17.47 -2.09
C SER A 164 0.00 -18.53 -3.16
N LEU A 165 0.39 -18.13 -4.37
CA LEU A 165 0.60 -19.00 -5.53
C LEU A 165 2.08 -19.15 -5.92
N SER A 166 3.00 -18.44 -5.27
CA SER A 166 4.41 -18.47 -5.62
C SER A 166 5.15 -19.72 -5.14
N GLY A 167 4.55 -20.49 -4.22
CA GLY A 167 5.18 -21.65 -3.59
C GLY A 167 6.26 -21.31 -2.55
N GLU A 168 6.54 -20.02 -2.34
CA GLU A 168 7.57 -19.55 -1.42
C GLU A 168 7.02 -19.29 -0.02
N LYS A 169 7.79 -19.66 1.00
CA LYS A 169 7.39 -19.42 2.41
C LYS A 169 7.38 -17.92 2.74
N ASN A 170 8.25 -17.15 2.10
CA ASN A 170 8.35 -15.72 2.32
C ASN A 170 8.49 -14.99 0.98
N SER A 171 7.39 -14.39 0.53
CA SER A 171 7.27 -13.68 -0.74
C SER A 171 8.34 -12.60 -0.94
N ARG A 172 8.82 -11.96 0.13
CA ARG A 172 9.90 -10.95 0.03
C ARG A 172 11.19 -11.54 -0.57
N ASP A 173 11.46 -12.83 -0.31
CA ASP A 173 12.74 -13.45 -0.67
C ASP A 173 12.86 -13.52 -2.20
N LEU A 174 11.74 -13.72 -2.92
CA LEU A 174 11.68 -13.60 -4.38
C LEU A 174 12.15 -12.23 -4.89
N PHE A 175 11.80 -11.15 -4.19
CA PHE A 175 12.19 -9.80 -4.60
C PHE A 175 13.67 -9.52 -4.30
N VAL A 176 14.14 -9.83 -3.10
CA VAL A 176 15.54 -9.55 -2.71
C VAL A 176 16.55 -10.42 -3.48
N GLU A 177 16.14 -11.62 -3.89
CA GLU A 177 16.88 -12.54 -4.77
C GLU A 177 16.73 -12.19 -6.27
N GLN A 178 15.94 -11.17 -6.61
CA GLN A 178 15.71 -10.72 -8.00
C GLN A 178 15.05 -11.78 -8.90
N LYS A 179 14.27 -12.71 -8.32
CA LYS A 179 13.36 -13.63 -9.05
C LYS A 179 12.11 -12.90 -9.54
N VAL A 180 11.82 -11.73 -9.00
CA VAL A 180 10.76 -10.83 -9.48
C VAL A 180 11.28 -9.41 -9.69
N GLY A 181 10.67 -8.65 -10.61
CA GLY A 181 11.09 -7.27 -10.93
C GLY A 181 10.38 -6.20 -10.12
N PHE A 182 9.12 -6.48 -9.78
CA PHE A 182 8.19 -5.66 -9.03
C PHE A 182 7.62 -6.43 -7.85
N PHE A 183 7.38 -5.74 -6.74
CA PHE A 183 6.70 -6.29 -5.57
C PHE A 183 5.68 -5.31 -5.01
N ILE A 184 4.39 -5.64 -5.14
CA ILE A 184 3.28 -4.90 -4.54
C ILE A 184 3.06 -5.44 -3.13
N THR A 185 3.35 -4.61 -2.13
CA THR A 185 3.20 -4.96 -0.71
C THR A 185 3.14 -3.70 0.16
N SER A 186 2.92 -3.90 1.45
CA SER A 186 2.85 -2.84 2.42
C SER A 186 4.19 -2.11 2.57
N THR A 187 4.12 -0.79 2.71
CA THR A 187 5.27 0.05 3.11
C THR A 187 5.91 -0.41 4.41
N ARG A 188 5.19 -1.16 5.25
CA ARG A 188 5.73 -1.78 6.48
C ARG A 188 6.88 -2.75 6.22
N ARG A 189 7.04 -3.26 5.00
CA ARG A 189 8.14 -4.17 4.65
C ARG A 189 9.47 -3.47 4.38
N ILE A 190 9.57 -2.14 4.51
CA ILE A 190 10.78 -1.37 4.20
C ILE A 190 12.04 -1.91 4.88
N ASP A 191 11.90 -2.46 6.08
CA ASP A 191 12.96 -3.01 6.91
C ASP A 191 13.41 -4.42 6.50
N SER A 192 12.71 -5.04 5.55
CA SER A 192 12.90 -6.44 5.17
C SER A 192 13.13 -6.67 3.68
N VAL A 193 12.89 -5.67 2.82
CA VAL A 193 13.00 -5.78 1.36
C VAL A 193 14.33 -5.28 0.81
N TYR A 194 15.26 -4.84 1.67
CA TYR A 194 16.58 -4.40 1.22
C TYR A 194 17.36 -5.53 0.52
N SER A 195 18.08 -5.17 -0.54
CA SER A 195 19.04 -6.04 -1.23
C SER A 195 20.27 -5.21 -1.58
N PRO A 196 21.49 -5.71 -1.29
CA PRO A 196 22.73 -5.03 -1.70
C PRO A 196 23.02 -5.19 -3.19
N ASN A 197 22.28 -6.05 -3.89
CA ASN A 197 22.56 -6.42 -5.27
C ASN A 197 21.98 -5.43 -6.30
N PHE A 198 21.08 -4.56 -5.87
CA PHE A 198 20.42 -3.61 -6.75
C PHE A 198 19.81 -2.43 -6.00
N ASN A 199 19.52 -1.37 -6.73
CA ASN A 199 18.84 -0.20 -6.19
C ASN A 199 17.32 -0.41 -6.14
N ILE A 200 16.76 -0.27 -4.93
CA ILE A 200 15.32 -0.34 -4.68
C ILE A 200 14.73 1.06 -4.72
N GLU A 201 13.64 1.20 -5.46
CA GLU A 201 12.79 2.38 -5.51
C GLU A 201 11.34 1.96 -5.31
N MET A 202 10.47 2.96 -5.15
CA MET A 202 9.07 2.73 -4.84
C MET A 202 8.18 3.78 -5.49
N THR A 203 7.01 3.35 -5.92
CA THR A 203 5.96 4.22 -6.46
C THR A 203 4.59 3.69 -6.06
N PHE A 204 3.53 4.41 -6.39
CA PHE A 204 2.17 3.92 -6.17
C PHE A 204 1.85 2.74 -7.08
N MET A 205 0.88 1.93 -6.66
CA MET A 205 0.32 0.89 -7.53
C MET A 205 -0.26 1.52 -8.81
N PRO A 206 -0.21 0.80 -9.95
CA PRO A 206 -0.80 1.30 -11.17
C PRO A 206 -2.32 1.51 -11.05
N LYS A 207 -2.86 2.46 -11.80
CA LYS A 207 -4.31 2.77 -11.84
C LYS A 207 -4.99 2.20 -13.09
N PHE A 208 -6.31 2.04 -13.02
CA PHE A 208 -7.14 1.66 -14.17
C PHE A 208 -7.77 2.83 -14.92
N ASN A 209 -7.72 4.03 -14.36
CA ASN A 209 -8.35 5.21 -14.93
C ASN A 209 -7.30 6.29 -15.21
N SER A 210 -7.65 7.34 -15.95
CA SER A 210 -6.78 8.48 -16.19
C SER A 210 -6.91 9.58 -15.13
N GLU A 211 -7.61 9.33 -14.01
CA GLU A 211 -7.85 10.35 -12.98
C GLU A 211 -6.52 10.90 -12.44
N THR A 212 -6.49 12.20 -12.17
CA THR A 212 -5.29 12.89 -11.73
C THR A 212 -4.89 12.56 -10.30
N TYR A 213 -5.81 12.03 -9.50
CA TYR A 213 -5.59 11.69 -8.09
C TYR A 213 -5.34 10.19 -7.90
N PHE A 214 -4.43 9.86 -6.98
CA PHE A 214 -4.12 8.49 -6.61
C PHE A 214 -5.04 8.02 -5.48
N LYS A 215 -5.73 6.91 -5.68
CA LYS A 215 -6.46 6.23 -4.61
C LYS A 215 -5.60 5.13 -4.02
N ASN A 216 -5.39 5.13 -2.70
CA ASN A 216 -4.65 4.06 -2.04
C ASN A 216 -5.29 3.66 -0.71
N LEU A 217 -5.25 2.36 -0.42
CA LEU A 217 -5.84 1.78 0.77
C LEU A 217 -4.94 2.09 1.98
N LEU A 218 -5.45 2.90 2.90
CA LEU A 218 -4.80 3.18 4.17
C LEU A 218 -5.13 2.09 5.18
N GLN A 219 -4.10 1.41 5.66
CA GLN A 219 -4.20 0.34 6.64
C GLN A 219 -3.32 0.64 7.86
N GLY A 220 -3.35 -0.28 8.81
CA GLY A 220 -2.54 -0.22 10.02
C GLY A 220 -3.32 0.23 11.25
N SER A 221 -2.64 0.16 12.39
CA SER A 221 -3.26 0.25 13.71
C SER A 221 -3.89 1.61 14.01
N ASN A 222 -4.95 1.57 14.80
CA ASN A 222 -5.52 2.69 15.51
C ASN A 222 -5.40 2.43 17.02
N VAL A 223 -5.53 3.49 17.81
CA VAL A 223 -5.65 3.39 19.27
C VAL A 223 -7.06 3.77 19.68
N ASN A 224 -7.70 2.89 20.44
CA ASN A 224 -9.05 3.07 20.97
C ASN A 224 -8.97 2.99 22.49
N LEU A 225 -9.76 3.83 23.18
CA LEU A 225 -9.92 3.73 24.63
C LEU A 225 -11.29 3.14 24.94
N PHE A 226 -11.33 2.16 25.83
CA PHE A 226 -12.58 1.62 26.36
C PHE A 226 -12.91 2.34 27.67
N TYR A 227 -14.20 2.56 27.90
CA TYR A 227 -14.66 3.19 29.13
C TYR A 227 -14.33 2.32 30.34
N SER A 228 -13.62 2.89 31.32
CA SER A 228 -13.49 2.35 32.67
C SER A 228 -14.30 3.19 33.65
N LYS A 229 -14.86 2.51 34.67
CA LYS A 229 -15.51 3.18 35.80
C LYS A 229 -14.50 3.74 36.79
N ASP A 230 -13.27 3.22 36.77
CA ASP A 230 -12.16 3.72 37.58
C ASP A 230 -11.62 5.03 36.96
N LYS A 231 -11.66 6.10 37.75
CA LYS A 231 -11.25 7.43 37.30
C LYS A 231 -9.75 7.55 37.10
N ASP A 232 -8.96 6.81 37.88
CA ASP A 232 -7.50 6.84 37.77
C ASP A 232 -7.05 6.07 36.53
N GLU A 233 -7.69 4.95 36.22
CA GLU A 233 -7.48 4.23 34.94
C GLU A 233 -7.86 5.10 33.74
N MET A 234 -8.99 5.81 33.82
CA MET A 234 -9.40 6.72 32.76
C MET A 234 -8.39 7.85 32.56
N LEU A 235 -7.93 8.50 33.64
CA LEU A 235 -6.93 9.56 33.57
C LEU A 235 -5.60 9.04 33.01
N ALA A 236 -5.11 7.91 33.51
CA ALA A 236 -3.88 7.28 33.03
C ALA A 236 -3.97 6.93 31.53
N SER A 237 -5.11 6.40 31.08
CA SER A 237 -5.34 6.08 29.67
C SER A 237 -5.29 7.32 28.77
N TRP A 238 -5.86 8.44 29.20
CA TRP A 238 -5.78 9.70 28.46
C TRP A 238 -4.37 10.29 28.42
N LEU A 239 -3.64 10.25 29.54
CA LEU A 239 -2.24 10.69 29.60
C LEU A 239 -1.35 9.83 28.71
N PHE A 240 -1.56 8.52 28.72
CA PHE A 240 -0.84 7.59 27.84
C PHE A 240 -1.16 7.85 26.38
N LEU A 241 -2.44 8.04 26.01
CA LEU A 241 -2.83 8.41 24.66
C LEU A 241 -2.17 9.72 24.22
N LYS A 242 -2.13 10.74 25.08
CA LYS A 242 -1.46 12.01 24.79
C LYS A 242 0.04 11.83 24.52
N HIS A 243 0.71 11.01 25.32
CA HIS A 243 2.13 10.71 25.11
C HIS A 243 2.35 9.92 23.81
N LEU A 244 1.54 8.89 23.56
CA LEU A 244 1.62 8.06 22.36
C LEU A 244 1.37 8.88 21.09
N MET A 245 0.52 9.90 21.22
CA MET A 245 0.17 10.83 20.17
C MET A 245 0.88 12.18 20.34
N SER A 246 2.13 12.20 20.77
CA SER A 246 2.95 13.41 20.71
C SER A 246 3.70 13.49 19.37
N GLU A 247 4.08 14.70 18.97
CA GLU A 247 4.98 14.90 17.82
C GLU A 247 6.28 14.11 17.99
N GLU A 248 6.89 14.17 19.18
CA GLU A 248 8.12 13.45 19.54
C GLU A 248 8.00 11.94 19.35
N THR A 249 6.91 11.33 19.84
CA THR A 249 6.68 9.89 19.70
C THR A 249 6.54 9.49 18.22
N TYR A 250 5.83 10.30 17.43
CA TYR A 250 5.69 10.04 15.99
C TYR A 250 7.02 10.17 15.23
N ILE A 251 7.82 11.21 15.52
CA ILE A 251 9.15 11.39 14.94
C ILE A 251 10.01 10.15 15.23
N LYS A 252 10.06 9.74 16.50
CA LYS A 252 10.81 8.56 16.94
C LYS A 252 10.37 7.30 16.20
N LEU A 253 9.05 7.05 16.12
CA LEU A 253 8.52 5.87 15.44
C LEU A 253 8.86 5.85 13.94
N ILE A 254 8.78 7.00 13.27
CA ILE A 254 9.11 7.11 11.84
C ILE A 254 10.61 6.84 11.62
N GLN A 255 11.49 7.42 12.45
CA GLN A 255 12.93 7.22 12.35
C GLN A 255 13.32 5.76 12.65
N GLU A 256 12.80 5.15 13.71
CA GLU A 256 13.21 3.80 14.12
C GLU A 256 12.62 2.70 13.24
N LYS A 257 11.34 2.79 12.88
CA LYS A 257 10.64 1.71 12.17
C LYS A 257 10.67 1.87 10.66
N GLY A 258 10.61 3.10 10.14
CA GLY A 258 10.36 3.36 8.73
C GLY A 258 9.01 2.81 8.24
N GLY A 259 8.69 3.05 6.96
CA GLY A 259 7.53 2.43 6.31
C GLY A 259 6.17 2.93 6.79
N LEU A 260 6.15 3.99 7.61
CA LEU A 260 4.95 4.63 8.12
C LEU A 260 4.58 5.84 7.26
N ILE A 261 3.30 5.98 6.96
CA ILE A 261 2.76 7.21 6.36
C ILE A 261 2.61 8.26 7.46
N ILE A 262 3.02 9.49 7.16
CA ILE A 262 2.95 10.61 8.10
C ILE A 262 1.50 11.10 8.17
N VAL A 263 0.87 10.95 9.34
CA VAL A 263 -0.54 11.30 9.56
C VAL A 263 -0.72 12.65 10.26
N ARG A 264 0.36 13.33 10.64
CA ARG A 264 0.34 14.62 11.33
C ARG A 264 1.11 15.70 10.59
N LYS A 265 0.56 16.91 10.57
CA LYS A 265 1.11 18.09 9.89
C LYS A 265 2.36 18.64 10.58
N ASP A 266 2.40 18.62 11.92
CA ASP A 266 3.57 19.06 12.69
C ASP A 266 4.80 18.18 12.44
N VAL A 267 4.62 16.87 12.40
CA VAL A 267 5.66 15.89 12.04
C VAL A 267 6.16 16.12 10.59
N VAL A 268 5.27 16.44 9.65
CA VAL A 268 5.67 16.85 8.29
C VAL A 268 6.56 18.10 8.32
N ASN A 269 6.18 19.11 9.10
CA ASN A 269 6.95 20.34 9.25
C ASN A 269 8.34 20.08 9.84
N PHE A 270 8.45 19.18 10.82
CA PHE A 270 9.73 18.75 11.38
C PHE A 270 10.64 18.13 10.31
N PHE A 271 10.15 17.13 9.56
CA PHE A 271 10.97 16.46 8.54
C PHE A 271 11.26 17.35 7.33
N ASN A 272 10.37 18.28 6.98
CA ASN A 272 10.66 19.29 5.96
C ASN A 272 11.87 20.16 6.35
N LYS A 273 12.03 20.52 7.62
CA LYS A 273 13.20 21.27 8.12
C LYS A 273 14.48 20.45 8.11
N GLN A 274 14.39 19.14 8.37
CA GLN A 274 15.54 18.23 8.39
C GLN A 274 15.87 17.60 7.02
N LYS A 275 15.10 17.92 5.97
CA LYS A 275 15.17 17.25 4.67
C LYS A 275 16.59 17.21 4.07
N GLU A 276 17.33 18.32 4.13
CA GLU A 276 18.69 18.38 3.57
C GLU A 276 19.72 17.63 4.42
N GLU A 277 19.56 17.63 5.75
CA GLU A 277 20.39 16.83 6.65
C GLU A 277 20.21 15.33 6.37
N ILE A 278 18.96 14.88 6.24
CA ILE A 278 18.64 13.48 5.95
C ILE A 278 19.17 13.08 4.56
N LYS A 279 19.08 13.97 3.55
CA LYS A 279 19.71 13.72 2.23
C LYS A 279 21.23 13.58 2.32
N SER A 280 21.89 14.40 3.14
CA SER A 280 23.33 14.28 3.40
C SER A 280 23.65 12.94 4.05
N TYR A 281 22.85 12.52 5.03
CA TYR A 281 22.99 11.22 5.71
C TYR A 281 22.77 10.04 4.74
N ILE A 282 21.78 10.10 3.85
CA ILE A 282 21.59 9.13 2.76
C ILE A 282 22.85 8.99 1.90
N LYS A 283 23.52 10.10 1.57
CA LYS A 283 24.77 10.06 0.80
C LYS A 283 25.89 9.38 1.60
N GLN A 284 26.03 9.70 2.88
CA GLN A 284 27.00 9.06 3.78
C GLN A 284 26.77 7.55 3.88
N LEU A 285 25.53 7.12 4.10
CA LEU A 285 25.17 5.70 4.16
C LEU A 285 25.59 4.94 2.88
N LYS A 286 25.38 5.53 1.69
CA LYS A 286 25.84 4.93 0.43
C LYS A 286 27.36 4.78 0.38
N GLU A 287 28.10 5.79 0.83
CA GLU A 287 29.57 5.73 0.89
C GLU A 287 30.05 4.68 1.90
N GLU A 288 29.39 4.56 3.05
CA GLU A 288 29.70 3.57 4.08
C GLU A 288 29.41 2.14 3.61
N ILE A 289 28.29 1.89 2.94
CA ILE A 289 27.98 0.58 2.34
C ILE A 289 29.09 0.18 1.36
N ASN A 290 29.51 1.10 0.49
CA ASN A 290 30.58 0.83 -0.48
C ASN A 290 31.94 0.53 0.16
N LYS A 291 32.22 1.09 1.35
CA LYS A 291 33.45 0.80 2.11
C LYS A 291 33.42 -0.55 2.82
N ASN A 292 32.23 -1.08 3.11
CA ASN A 292 32.02 -2.28 3.93
C ASN A 292 31.49 -3.48 3.14
N LEU A 293 31.66 -3.52 1.81
CA LEU A 293 31.09 -4.56 0.93
C LEU A 293 31.44 -6.01 1.32
N THR A 294 32.51 -6.22 2.10
CA THR A 294 32.92 -7.54 2.59
C THR A 294 32.17 -8.00 3.84
N ASP A 295 31.57 -7.08 4.59
CA ASP A 295 30.76 -7.37 5.78
C ASP A 295 29.27 -7.34 5.42
N LYS A 296 28.72 -8.53 5.16
CA LYS A 296 27.33 -8.70 4.72
C LYS A 296 26.32 -8.23 5.76
N GLU A 297 26.58 -8.46 7.05
CA GLU A 297 25.68 -8.06 8.12
C GLU A 297 25.64 -6.54 8.23
N LYS A 298 26.83 -5.90 8.21
CA LYS A 298 26.91 -4.45 8.28
C LYS A 298 26.30 -3.77 7.06
N VAL A 299 26.54 -4.30 5.86
CA VAL A 299 25.91 -3.81 4.63
C VAL A 299 24.40 -3.90 4.70
N ASN A 300 23.86 -5.01 5.22
CA ASN A 300 22.41 -5.17 5.36
C ASN A 300 21.82 -4.17 6.37
N GLU A 301 22.46 -3.97 7.52
CA GLU A 301 22.05 -2.98 8.53
C GLU A 301 22.02 -1.55 7.95
N LEU A 302 23.14 -1.12 7.36
CA LEU A 302 23.26 0.20 6.73
C LEU A 302 22.31 0.36 5.54
N GLY A 303 22.08 -0.72 4.79
CA GLY A 303 21.17 -0.78 3.66
C GLY A 303 19.71 -0.61 4.03
N ILE A 304 19.28 -1.25 5.12
CA ILE A 304 17.95 -1.04 5.70
C ILE A 304 17.79 0.42 6.14
N GLU A 305 18.78 0.97 6.83
CA GLU A 305 18.76 2.37 7.26
C GLU A 305 18.70 3.34 6.07
N LEU A 306 19.48 3.07 5.03
CA LEU A 306 19.44 3.81 3.77
C LEU A 306 18.03 3.77 3.16
N LEU A 307 17.40 2.59 3.12
CA LEU A 307 16.10 2.40 2.50
C LEU A 307 14.98 3.10 3.30
N LYS A 308 15.04 3.09 4.64
CA LYS A 308 14.12 3.86 5.49
C LYS A 308 14.20 5.36 5.24
N ASN A 309 15.41 5.92 5.18
CA ASN A 309 15.63 7.33 4.93
C ASN A 309 15.23 7.73 3.49
N LYS A 310 15.50 6.86 2.51
CA LYS A 310 14.99 7.04 1.13
C LYS A 310 13.47 7.05 1.10
N PHE A 311 12.80 6.09 1.76
CA PHE A 311 11.34 6.06 1.85
C PHE A 311 10.79 7.36 2.46
N LEU A 312 11.39 7.83 3.56
CA LEU A 312 10.96 9.06 4.20
C LEU A 312 11.05 10.28 3.26
N ILE A 313 12.21 10.49 2.63
CA ILE A 313 12.47 11.71 1.85
C ILE A 313 11.88 11.66 0.44
N ASN A 314 11.92 10.52 -0.22
CA ASN A 314 11.52 10.39 -1.63
C ASN A 314 10.07 9.96 -1.79
N PHE A 315 9.43 9.42 -0.75
CA PHE A 315 8.06 8.92 -0.84
C PHE A 315 7.14 9.48 0.25
N ALA A 316 7.36 9.17 1.52
CA ALA A 316 6.41 9.50 2.60
C ALA A 316 6.21 11.01 2.78
N LEU A 317 7.30 11.79 2.77
CA LEU A 317 7.24 13.24 2.92
C LEU A 317 6.63 13.93 1.69
N PRO A 318 7.00 13.61 0.43
CA PRO A 318 6.29 14.08 -0.76
C PRO A 318 4.79 13.75 -0.75
N VAL A 319 4.43 12.52 -0.41
CA VAL A 319 3.03 12.08 -0.29
C VAL A 319 2.29 12.91 0.77
N ALA A 320 2.90 13.14 1.92
CA ALA A 320 2.31 13.94 2.98
C ALA A 320 2.13 15.42 2.59
N ASN A 321 2.99 15.96 1.71
CA ASN A 321 2.88 17.31 1.18
C ASN A 321 1.92 17.43 -0.03
N ALA A 322 1.59 16.32 -0.71
CA ALA A 322 0.78 16.28 -1.93
C ALA A 322 -0.68 15.84 -1.68
N GLN A 323 -1.27 16.25 -0.55
CA GLN A 323 -2.60 15.82 -0.11
C GLN A 323 -3.72 16.11 -1.13
N ASP A 324 -3.56 17.15 -1.96
CA ASP A 324 -4.55 17.51 -2.97
C ASP A 324 -4.61 16.49 -4.13
N TYR A 325 -3.61 15.62 -4.26
CA TYR A 325 -3.48 14.66 -5.37
C TYR A 325 -3.58 13.20 -4.90
N ILE A 326 -3.77 12.96 -3.61
CA ILE A 326 -3.76 11.61 -3.04
C ILE A 326 -4.97 11.43 -2.15
N VAL A 327 -5.82 10.48 -2.52
CA VAL A 327 -7.01 10.08 -1.79
C VAL A 327 -6.72 8.77 -1.07
N PHE A 328 -6.59 8.85 0.25
CA PHE A 328 -6.56 7.65 1.07
C PHE A 328 -7.97 7.20 1.39
N PHE A 329 -8.24 5.91 1.23
CA PHE A 329 -9.49 5.30 1.65
C PHE A 329 -9.22 4.17 2.65
N THR A 330 -10.24 3.82 3.43
CA THR A 330 -10.21 2.66 4.33
C THR A 330 -11.37 1.75 3.97
N ASN A 331 -11.23 0.45 4.23
CA ASN A 331 -12.36 -0.46 4.08
C ASN A 331 -13.31 -0.29 5.28
N PRO A 332 -14.60 0.03 5.05
CA PRO A 332 -15.61 0.00 6.10
C PRO A 332 -15.58 -1.28 6.94
N VAL A 333 -15.84 -1.13 8.24
CA VAL A 333 -15.99 -2.24 9.18
C VAL A 333 -17.47 -2.46 9.44
N PHE A 334 -17.93 -3.68 9.19
CA PHE A 334 -19.30 -4.12 9.45
C PHE A 334 -19.27 -5.58 9.95
N GLU A 335 -20.41 -6.11 10.39
CA GLU A 335 -20.52 -7.50 10.86
C GLU A 335 -20.02 -8.48 9.77
N ASN A 336 -19.13 -9.40 10.13
CA ASN A 336 -18.46 -10.33 9.21
C ASN A 336 -17.57 -9.68 8.13
N SER A 337 -17.15 -8.41 8.25
CA SER A 337 -16.26 -7.76 7.27
C SER A 337 -14.90 -8.47 7.12
N SER A 338 -14.36 -9.06 8.20
CA SER A 338 -13.14 -9.88 8.11
C SER A 338 -13.37 -11.16 7.31
N PHE A 339 -14.53 -11.79 7.47
CA PHE A 339 -14.88 -12.98 6.69
C PHE A 339 -15.10 -12.63 5.22
N PHE A 340 -15.75 -11.51 4.94
CA PHE A 340 -15.90 -10.97 3.58
C PHE A 340 -14.55 -10.81 2.87
N ARG A 341 -13.56 -10.23 3.57
CA ARG A 341 -12.21 -10.10 3.02
C ARG A 341 -11.58 -11.45 2.66
N ASN A 342 -11.75 -12.46 3.51
CA ASN A 342 -11.25 -13.81 3.24
C ASN A 342 -11.94 -14.44 2.02
N VAL A 343 -13.27 -14.30 1.92
CA VAL A 343 -14.04 -14.79 0.76
C VAL A 343 -13.55 -14.14 -0.54
N ILE A 344 -13.29 -12.83 -0.55
CA ILE A 344 -12.72 -12.15 -1.72
C ILE A 344 -11.32 -12.67 -2.06
N ASN A 345 -10.48 -12.90 -1.04
CA ASN A 345 -9.14 -13.44 -1.26
C ASN A 345 -9.18 -14.82 -1.92
N GLU A 346 -9.98 -15.73 -1.37
CA GLU A 346 -10.17 -17.07 -1.91
C GLU A 346 -10.78 -17.05 -3.31
N LEU A 347 -11.78 -16.20 -3.54
CA LEU A 347 -12.41 -16.02 -4.86
C LEU A 347 -11.38 -15.58 -5.91
N PHE A 348 -10.52 -14.63 -5.56
CA PHE A 348 -9.47 -14.15 -6.46
C PHE A 348 -8.51 -15.29 -6.80
N LEU A 349 -8.05 -16.04 -5.81
CA LEU A 349 -7.14 -17.18 -6.00
C LEU A 349 -7.77 -18.28 -6.86
N GLU A 350 -9.00 -18.68 -6.56
CA GLU A 350 -9.71 -19.71 -7.31
C GLU A 350 -9.81 -19.31 -8.78
N ILE A 351 -10.20 -18.06 -9.07
CA ILE A 351 -10.31 -17.55 -10.44
C ILE A 351 -8.95 -17.59 -11.15
N LEU A 352 -7.87 -17.09 -10.54
CA LEU A 352 -6.54 -17.08 -11.18
C LEU A 352 -6.14 -18.48 -11.65
N THR A 353 -6.40 -19.50 -10.83
CA THR A 353 -6.01 -20.90 -11.10
C THR A 353 -6.91 -21.65 -12.09
N LEU A 354 -7.99 -21.04 -12.60
CA LEU A 354 -8.85 -21.68 -13.59
C LEU A 354 -8.11 -21.90 -14.91
N ASP A 355 -8.14 -23.12 -15.42
CA ASP A 355 -7.68 -23.43 -16.78
C ASP A 355 -8.85 -23.29 -17.78
N LEU A 356 -9.37 -22.07 -17.91
CA LEU A 356 -10.48 -21.71 -18.79
C LEU A 356 -10.15 -20.43 -19.55
N LYS A 357 -10.71 -20.29 -20.75
CA LYS A 357 -10.51 -19.12 -21.62
C LYS A 357 -11.85 -18.49 -22.03
N GLU A 358 -11.80 -17.21 -22.36
CA GLU A 358 -12.88 -16.47 -23.01
C GLU A 358 -14.25 -16.68 -22.33
N ASN A 359 -15.29 -17.01 -23.11
CA ASN A 359 -16.66 -17.13 -22.62
C ASN A 359 -16.86 -18.18 -21.53
N GLU A 360 -16.05 -19.25 -21.51
CA GLU A 360 -16.13 -20.25 -20.45
C GLU A 360 -15.58 -19.70 -19.13
N LEU A 361 -14.50 -18.91 -19.21
CA LEU A 361 -13.95 -18.21 -18.06
C LEU A 361 -14.97 -17.23 -17.48
N SER A 362 -15.56 -16.35 -18.30
CA SER A 362 -16.51 -15.35 -17.80
C SER A 362 -17.73 -15.99 -17.13
N LYS A 363 -18.27 -17.08 -17.70
CA LYS A 363 -19.36 -17.87 -17.07
C LYS A 363 -18.93 -18.49 -15.75
N ARG A 364 -17.71 -19.00 -15.65
CA ARG A 364 -17.20 -19.58 -14.41
C ARG A 364 -17.00 -18.51 -13.35
N ILE A 365 -16.49 -17.34 -13.72
CA ILE A 365 -16.38 -16.18 -12.82
C ILE A 365 -17.76 -15.79 -12.28
N ASP A 366 -18.78 -15.68 -13.13
CA ASP A 366 -20.15 -15.39 -12.70
C ASP A 366 -20.66 -16.39 -11.66
N TYR A 367 -20.44 -17.67 -11.90
CA TYR A 367 -20.80 -18.73 -10.96
C TYR A 367 -20.06 -18.60 -9.63
N LEU A 368 -18.75 -18.36 -9.65
CA LEU A 368 -17.95 -18.24 -8.43
C LEU A 368 -18.30 -17.01 -7.59
N PHE A 369 -18.62 -15.88 -8.24
CA PHE A 369 -19.14 -14.71 -7.53
C PHE A 369 -20.49 -15.00 -6.84
N HIS A 370 -21.35 -15.79 -7.49
CA HIS A 370 -22.63 -16.21 -6.89
C HIS A 370 -22.42 -17.15 -5.70
N GLU A 371 -21.49 -18.10 -5.78
CA GLU A 371 -21.15 -18.98 -4.65
C GLU A 371 -20.48 -18.21 -3.50
N ALA A 372 -19.60 -17.26 -3.81
CA ALA A 372 -19.01 -16.37 -2.81
C ALA A 372 -20.07 -15.55 -2.07
N TYR A 373 -21.06 -15.01 -2.79
CA TYR A 373 -22.21 -14.35 -2.19
C TYR A 373 -23.01 -15.29 -1.28
N ARG A 374 -23.30 -16.52 -1.73
CA ARG A 374 -24.01 -17.53 -0.93
C ARG A 374 -23.28 -17.81 0.39
N ARG A 375 -21.96 -17.97 0.35
CA ARG A 375 -21.13 -18.16 1.55
C ARG A 375 -21.24 -16.99 2.55
N MET A 376 -21.38 -15.77 2.05
CA MET A 376 -21.51 -14.56 2.87
C MET A 376 -22.86 -14.39 3.57
N ILE A 377 -23.93 -14.99 3.03
CA ILE A 377 -25.27 -14.91 3.64
C ILE A 377 -25.57 -16.12 4.55
N THR A 378 -24.82 -17.21 4.43
CA THR A 378 -24.98 -18.41 5.27
C THR A 378 -24.11 -18.40 6.53
N ASN A 379 -23.14 -17.48 6.63
CA ASN A 379 -22.28 -17.25 7.81
C ASN A 379 -22.44 -15.81 8.32
#